data_AF-A0A965A7T6-F1
#
_entry.id   AF-A0A965A7T6-F1
#
_cell.length_a   1.000
_cell.length_b   1.000
_cell.length_c   1.000
_cell.angle_alpha   90.00
_cell.angle_beta   90.00
_cell.angle_gamma   90.00
#
_symmetry.space_group_name_H-M   'P 1'
#
loop_
_entity.id
_entity.type
_entity.pdbx_description
1 polymer ?
#
loop_
_entity_poly.entity_id
_entity_poly.type
_entity_poly.pdbx_seq_one_letter_code
_entity_poly.pdbx_strand_id
1 'polypeptide(L)'
;MSVPEKVRQTVVELRAAIAYHNDLYHGKDSPEISDAAFDEILRKLAELEAKYPELLDDASPTQIIGAGATTFDPVTHRVPMTSLDNAMDVAELQAWGERAAKGLNNVAMQFACELKIDGLALSIRYENGELVQAATRGDGKVGEDVTANVRTIAVIPKKLVASSGVVVPSVLEVRGEVYMS
;
A
#
# COMPACT_ATOMS: atom_id res chain seq x y z
N MET A 1 -6.28 -26.71 -18.10
CA MET A 1 -6.39 -27.86 -17.18
C MET A 1 -7.48 -27.51 -16.19
N SER A 2 -8.37 -28.42 -15.79
CA SER A 2 -9.37 -28.05 -14.77
C SER A 2 -8.67 -27.84 -13.43
N VAL A 3 -9.03 -26.76 -12.71
CA VAL A 3 -8.56 -26.56 -11.33
C VAL A 3 -8.97 -27.76 -10.48
N PRO A 4 -8.04 -28.38 -9.74
CA PRO A 4 -8.38 -29.44 -8.78
C PRO A 4 -9.32 -28.92 -7.69
N GLU A 5 -10.28 -29.73 -7.27
CA GLU A 5 -11.29 -29.29 -6.29
C GLU A 5 -10.68 -28.84 -4.95
N LYS A 6 -9.64 -29.55 -4.51
CA LYS A 6 -8.88 -29.19 -3.32
C LYS A 6 -8.27 -27.78 -3.41
N VAL A 7 -7.82 -27.37 -4.60
CA VAL A 7 -7.27 -26.03 -4.84
C VAL A 7 -8.36 -24.97 -4.77
N ARG A 8 -9.53 -25.21 -5.38
CA ARG A 8 -10.70 -24.32 -5.25
C ARG A 8 -11.07 -24.11 -3.78
N GLN A 9 -11.15 -25.19 -3.01
CA GLN A 9 -11.48 -25.12 -1.59
C GLN A 9 -10.42 -24.35 -0.79
N THR A 10 -9.13 -24.57 -1.09
CA THR A 10 -8.04 -23.85 -0.43
C THR A 10 -8.11 -22.34 -0.72
N VAL A 11 -8.41 -21.94 -1.96
CA VAL A 11 -8.56 -20.52 -2.32
C VAL A 11 -9.71 -19.87 -1.56
N VAL A 12 -10.85 -20.55 -1.42
CA VAL A 12 -11.99 -20.06 -0.62
C VAL A 12 -11.59 -19.85 0.85
N GLU A 13 -10.89 -20.82 1.44
CA GLU A 13 -10.41 -20.74 2.82
C GLU A 13 -9.41 -19.59 3.02
N LEU A 14 -8.44 -19.43 2.12
CA LEU A 14 -7.46 -18.35 2.17
C LEU A 14 -8.15 -16.98 2.06
N ARG A 15 -9.09 -16.80 1.12
CA ARG A 15 -9.84 -15.55 0.97
C ARG A 15 -10.64 -15.21 2.22
N ALA A 16 -11.30 -16.20 2.82
CA ALA A 16 -12.05 -16.01 4.06
C ALA A 16 -11.14 -15.63 5.24
N ALA A 17 -9.98 -16.29 5.38
CA ALA A 17 -9.00 -15.98 6.41
C ALA A 17 -8.45 -14.56 6.25
N ILE A 18 -8.09 -14.16 5.02
CA ILE A 18 -7.60 -12.81 4.73
C ILE A 18 -8.66 -11.75 5.05
N ALA A 19 -9.91 -11.97 4.64
CA ALA A 19 -11.01 -11.05 4.94
C ALA A 19 -11.25 -10.91 6.46
N TYR A 20 -11.21 -12.02 7.19
CA TYR A 20 -11.35 -12.04 8.65
C TYR A 20 -10.22 -11.25 9.34
N HIS A 21 -8.97 -11.51 8.97
CA HIS A 21 -7.83 -10.83 9.58
C HIS A 21 -7.75 -9.34 9.17
N ASN A 22 -8.17 -8.98 7.95
CA ASN A 22 -8.33 -7.58 7.57
C ASN A 22 -9.38 -6.85 8.43
N ASP A 23 -10.53 -7.47 8.71
CA ASP A 23 -11.55 -6.88 9.60
C ASP A 23 -11.03 -6.69 11.03
N LEU A 24 -10.26 -7.67 11.54
CA LEU A 24 -9.62 -7.54 12.85
C LEU A 24 -8.57 -6.42 12.88
N TYR A 25 -7.74 -6.32 11.86
CA TYR A 25 -6.63 -5.37 11.78
C TYR A 25 -7.14 -3.94 11.54
N HIS A 26 -7.99 -3.73 10.53
CA HIS A 26 -8.47 -2.39 10.14
C HIS A 26 -9.76 -1.95 10.83
N GLY A 27 -10.65 -2.88 11.17
CA GLY A 27 -11.96 -2.57 11.74
C GLY A 27 -11.99 -2.57 13.27
N LYS A 28 -11.29 -3.52 13.89
CA LYS A 28 -11.37 -3.76 15.36
C LYS A 28 -10.10 -3.43 16.13
N ASP A 29 -9.00 -3.10 15.45
CA ASP A 29 -7.67 -2.86 16.05
C ASP A 29 -7.26 -3.99 17.03
N SER A 30 -7.53 -5.23 16.63
CA SER A 30 -7.32 -6.43 17.46
C SER A 30 -6.77 -7.59 16.62
N PRO A 31 -5.58 -7.44 16.01
CA PRO A 31 -4.98 -8.50 15.18
C PRO A 31 -4.67 -9.76 16.00
N GLU A 32 -5.04 -10.92 15.46
CA GLU A 32 -4.80 -12.24 16.08
C GLU A 32 -3.53 -12.93 15.56
N ILE A 33 -3.04 -12.50 14.39
CA ILE A 33 -1.83 -13.04 13.77
C ILE A 33 -0.84 -11.91 13.51
N SER A 34 0.44 -12.24 13.44
CA SER A 34 1.47 -11.27 13.05
C SER A 34 1.37 -10.91 11.57
N ASP A 35 1.87 -9.74 11.21
CA ASP A 35 1.93 -9.30 9.81
C ASP A 35 2.67 -10.30 8.93
N ALA A 36 3.74 -10.94 9.43
CA ALA A 36 4.46 -11.98 8.69
C ALA A 36 3.59 -13.22 8.39
N ALA A 37 2.72 -13.61 9.33
CA ALA A 37 1.79 -14.72 9.11
C ALA A 37 0.68 -14.33 8.14
N PHE A 38 0.20 -13.07 8.20
CA PHE A 38 -0.76 -12.54 7.24
C PHE A 38 -0.17 -12.51 5.81
N ASP A 39 1.06 -12.00 5.67
CA ASP A 39 1.81 -11.96 4.40
C ASP A 39 1.99 -13.36 3.80
N GLU A 40 2.23 -14.38 4.62
CA GLU A 40 2.37 -15.76 4.17
C GLU A 40 1.06 -16.31 3.57
N ILE A 41 -0.08 -16.01 4.22
CA ILE A 41 -1.41 -16.41 3.72
C ILE A 41 -1.71 -15.69 2.39
N LEU A 42 -1.39 -14.39 2.30
CA LEU A 42 -1.58 -13.59 1.09
C LEU A 42 -0.70 -14.08 -0.07
N ARG A 43 0.58 -14.37 0.20
CA ARG A 43 1.54 -14.89 -0.79
C ARG A 43 1.08 -16.25 -1.32
N LYS A 44 0.59 -17.13 -0.45
CA LYS A 44 0.05 -18.44 -0.86
C LYS A 44 -1.19 -18.31 -1.74
N LEU A 45 -2.07 -17.36 -1.48
CA LEU A 45 -3.22 -17.08 -2.36
C LEU A 45 -2.72 -16.59 -3.73
N ALA A 46 -1.79 -15.64 -3.75
CA ALA A 46 -1.22 -15.11 -4.99
C ALA A 46 -0.53 -16.18 -5.85
N GLU A 47 0.21 -17.11 -5.22
CA GLU A 47 0.83 -18.24 -5.92
C GLU A 47 -0.21 -19.17 -6.59
N LEU A 48 -1.32 -19.44 -5.90
CA LEU A 48 -2.39 -20.27 -6.44
C LEU A 48 -3.11 -19.58 -7.60
N GLU A 49 -3.39 -18.29 -7.48
CA GLU A 49 -4.03 -17.50 -8.55
C GLU A 49 -3.11 -17.33 -9.77
N ALA A 50 -1.80 -17.17 -9.56
CA ALA A 50 -0.82 -17.16 -10.65
C ALA A 50 -0.75 -18.52 -11.38
N LYS A 51 -0.89 -19.62 -10.64
CA LYS A 51 -0.89 -20.97 -11.20
C LYS A 51 -2.20 -21.36 -11.89
N TYR A 52 -3.32 -20.81 -11.43
CA TYR A 52 -4.66 -21.06 -11.95
C TYR A 52 -5.38 -19.72 -12.21
N PRO A 53 -5.09 -19.05 -13.34
CA PRO A 53 -5.64 -17.74 -13.66
C PRO A 53 -7.17 -17.70 -13.68
N GLU A 54 -7.84 -18.83 -13.90
CA GLU A 54 -9.30 -18.95 -13.84
C GLU A 54 -9.90 -18.76 -12.43
N LEU A 55 -9.07 -18.74 -11.37
CA LEU A 55 -9.50 -18.46 -10.00
C LEU A 55 -9.39 -16.97 -9.64
N LEU A 56 -8.66 -16.19 -10.42
CA LEU A 56 -8.48 -14.77 -10.18
C LEU A 56 -9.78 -14.02 -10.53
N ASP A 57 -10.26 -13.19 -9.60
CA ASP A 57 -11.36 -12.27 -9.84
C ASP A 57 -11.04 -10.88 -9.26
N ASP A 58 -11.76 -9.86 -9.74
CA ASP A 58 -11.55 -8.46 -9.36
C ASP A 58 -11.82 -8.19 -7.86
N ALA A 59 -12.51 -9.10 -7.17
CA ALA A 59 -12.79 -9.02 -5.75
C ALA A 59 -11.77 -9.79 -4.89
N SER A 60 -10.74 -10.40 -5.51
CA SER A 60 -9.73 -11.13 -4.78
C SER A 60 -8.94 -10.20 -3.85
N PRO A 61 -8.66 -10.61 -2.60
CA PRO A 61 -7.80 -9.84 -1.70
C PRO A 61 -6.40 -9.57 -2.25
N THR A 62 -5.92 -10.35 -3.22
CA THR A 62 -4.65 -10.06 -3.92
C THR A 62 -4.76 -8.87 -4.88
N GLN A 63 -5.98 -8.45 -5.22
CA GLN A 63 -6.30 -7.30 -6.06
C GLN A 63 -6.77 -6.09 -5.25
N ILE A 64 -7.27 -6.28 -4.03
CA ILE A 64 -7.77 -5.23 -3.14
C ILE A 64 -6.67 -4.78 -2.16
N ILE A 65 -6.13 -3.58 -2.36
CA ILE A 65 -4.97 -3.09 -1.60
C ILE A 65 -5.42 -2.19 -0.45
N GLY A 66 -5.96 -2.74 0.64
CA GLY A 66 -6.40 -2.00 1.85
C GLY A 66 -7.92 -1.92 1.93
N ALA A 67 -8.49 -2.37 3.05
CA ALA A 67 -9.93 -2.52 3.22
C ALA A 67 -10.42 -1.85 4.50
N GLY A 68 -11.46 -1.03 4.36
CA GLY A 68 -12.27 -0.49 5.45
C GLY A 68 -13.50 0.22 4.88
N ALA A 69 -14.67 0.04 5.51
CA ALA A 69 -15.86 0.87 5.29
C ALA A 69 -15.82 2.02 6.31
N THR A 70 -16.02 3.26 5.87
CA THR A 70 -15.46 4.41 6.60
C THR A 70 -16.53 5.46 6.88
N THR A 71 -16.45 6.09 8.05
CA THR A 71 -17.23 7.29 8.43
C THR A 71 -16.73 8.57 7.75
N PHE A 72 -15.69 8.46 6.93
CA PHE A 72 -15.00 9.58 6.29
C PHE A 72 -15.37 9.65 4.81
N ASP A 73 -15.40 10.87 4.27
CA ASP A 73 -15.69 11.07 2.85
C ASP A 73 -14.61 10.40 1.98
N PRO A 74 -14.99 9.72 0.89
CA PRO A 74 -14.03 9.07 0.01
C PRO A 74 -13.24 10.10 -0.81
N VAL A 75 -11.94 9.85 -0.97
CA VAL A 75 -11.04 10.67 -1.78
C VAL A 75 -10.41 9.81 -2.86
N THR A 76 -10.69 10.11 -4.13
CA THR A 76 -10.03 9.45 -5.26
C THR A 76 -8.65 10.05 -5.48
N HIS A 77 -7.61 9.22 -5.39
CA HIS A 77 -6.23 9.61 -5.67
C HIS A 77 -6.05 9.90 -7.15
N ARG A 78 -5.43 11.04 -7.48
CA ARG A 78 -5.19 11.43 -8.88
C ARG A 78 -4.24 10.47 -9.59
N VAL A 79 -3.26 9.96 -8.84
CA VAL A 79 -2.36 8.89 -9.27
C VAL A 79 -2.54 7.75 -8.28
N PRO A 80 -2.71 6.49 -8.72
CA PRO A 80 -2.84 5.37 -7.79
C PRO A 80 -1.67 5.33 -6.78
N MET A 81 -1.99 5.06 -5.52
CA MET A 81 -1.04 4.73 -4.47
C MET A 81 -0.78 3.23 -4.52
N THR A 82 0.36 2.85 -5.09
CA THR A 82 0.79 1.45 -5.18
C THR A 82 1.41 1.00 -3.86
N SER A 83 1.29 -0.29 -3.55
CA SER A 83 2.15 -0.96 -2.58
C SER A 83 3.54 -1.23 -3.17
N LEU A 84 4.45 -1.71 -2.32
CA LEU A 84 5.74 -2.23 -2.73
C LEU A 84 5.74 -3.76 -2.56
N ASP A 85 6.40 -4.45 -3.49
CA ASP A 85 6.73 -5.87 -3.30
C ASP A 85 7.80 -6.00 -2.21
N ASN A 86 7.71 -7.05 -1.39
CA ASN A 86 8.67 -7.36 -0.33
C ASN A 86 9.72 -8.37 -0.80
N ALA A 87 10.96 -8.21 -0.33
CA ALA A 87 12.01 -9.23 -0.38
C ALA A 87 12.36 -9.64 1.06
N MET A 88 12.17 -10.92 1.37
CA MET A 88 12.33 -11.47 2.73
C MET A 88 13.75 -11.98 3.02
N ASP A 89 14.55 -12.17 1.97
CA ASP A 89 15.95 -12.56 2.09
C ASP A 89 16.83 -11.92 1.02
N VAL A 90 18.15 -12.15 1.15
CA VAL A 90 19.16 -11.58 0.24
C VAL A 90 19.03 -12.14 -1.17
N ALA A 91 18.58 -13.39 -1.34
CA ALA A 91 18.42 -14.00 -2.65
C ALA A 91 17.22 -13.40 -3.41
N GLU A 92 16.08 -13.19 -2.74
CA GLU A 92 14.92 -12.48 -3.28
C GLU A 92 15.30 -11.05 -3.69
N LEU A 93 16.06 -10.33 -2.85
CA LEU A 93 16.54 -8.97 -3.14
C LEU A 93 17.51 -8.95 -4.33
N GLN A 94 18.44 -9.89 -4.41
CA GLN A 94 19.39 -10.00 -5.51
C GLN A 94 18.66 -10.32 -6.83
N ALA A 95 17.68 -11.23 -6.79
CA ALA A 95 16.86 -11.55 -7.95
C ALA A 95 16.05 -10.34 -8.44
N TRP A 96 15.53 -9.51 -7.53
CA TRP A 96 14.91 -8.23 -7.89
C TRP A 96 15.92 -7.28 -8.56
N GLY A 97 17.13 -7.16 -7.99
CA GLY A 97 18.19 -6.31 -8.54
C GLY A 97 18.61 -6.72 -9.95
N GLU A 98 18.72 -8.02 -10.24
CA GLU A 98 19.01 -8.54 -11.57
C GLU A 98 17.89 -8.21 -12.58
N ARG A 99 16.62 -8.33 -12.17
CA ARG A 99 15.47 -7.94 -13.01
C ARG A 99 15.48 -6.44 -13.30
N ALA A 100 15.73 -5.61 -12.29
CA ALA A 100 15.82 -4.16 -12.43
C ALA A 100 16.96 -3.73 -13.36
N ALA A 101 18.16 -4.31 -13.18
CA ALA A 101 19.32 -4.05 -14.03
C ALA A 101 19.02 -4.38 -15.50
N LYS A 102 18.42 -5.55 -15.75
CA LYS A 102 18.01 -5.95 -17.10
C LYS A 102 17.00 -4.97 -17.71
N GLY A 103 16.02 -4.52 -16.92
CA GLY A 103 15.03 -3.52 -17.35
C GLY A 103 15.65 -2.17 -17.73
N LEU A 104 16.83 -1.85 -17.19
CA LEU A 104 17.60 -0.64 -17.48
C LEU A 104 18.74 -0.87 -18.47
N ASN A 105 18.76 -1.98 -19.22
CA ASN A 105 19.82 -2.35 -20.16
C ASN A 105 21.22 -2.46 -19.51
N ASN A 106 21.28 -2.92 -18.26
CA ASN A 106 22.50 -3.15 -17.48
C ASN A 106 23.37 -1.90 -17.28
N VAL A 107 22.76 -0.70 -17.28
CA VAL A 107 23.46 0.52 -16.84
C VAL A 107 23.66 0.51 -15.32
N ALA A 108 24.66 1.25 -14.85
CA ALA A 108 24.92 1.38 -13.42
C ALA A 108 23.72 2.02 -12.71
N MET A 109 23.20 1.33 -11.69
CA MET A 109 22.07 1.79 -10.88
C MET A 109 22.56 2.51 -9.62
N GLN A 110 21.83 3.53 -9.21
CA GLN A 110 21.97 4.18 -7.91
C GLN A 110 20.70 3.93 -7.10
N PHE A 111 20.85 3.62 -5.81
CA PHE A 111 19.73 3.33 -4.92
C PHE A 111 19.59 4.43 -3.87
N ALA A 112 18.35 4.88 -3.66
CA ALA A 112 17.96 5.57 -2.44
C ALA A 112 17.45 4.52 -1.46
N CYS A 113 18.13 4.39 -0.32
CA CYS A 113 17.75 3.44 0.72
C CYS A 113 17.10 4.20 1.87
N GLU A 114 15.85 3.85 2.18
CA GLU A 114 15.05 4.48 3.23
C GLU A 114 14.63 3.42 4.26
N LEU A 115 14.43 3.85 5.51
CA LEU A 115 13.86 2.97 6.53
C LEU A 115 12.38 2.74 6.22
N LYS A 116 11.94 1.47 6.24
CA LYS A 116 10.51 1.13 6.15
C LYS A 116 9.86 1.40 7.51
N ILE A 117 9.22 2.56 7.64
CA ILE A 117 8.42 2.92 8.81
C ILE A 117 7.18 2.03 8.82
N ASP A 118 6.85 1.49 9.98
CA ASP A 118 5.63 0.70 10.18
C ASP A 118 4.53 1.62 10.71
N GLY A 119 3.56 1.93 9.85
CA GLY A 119 2.55 2.94 10.10
C GLY A 119 1.44 2.90 9.07
N LEU A 120 0.85 4.07 8.81
CA LEU A 120 -0.20 4.24 7.82
C LEU A 120 0.23 5.21 6.72
N ALA A 121 0.17 4.72 5.49
CA ALA A 121 0.43 5.51 4.30
C ALA A 121 -0.61 6.64 4.13
N LEU A 122 -0.09 7.84 3.88
CA LEU A 122 -0.84 9.07 3.78
C LEU A 122 -0.44 9.86 2.53
N SER A 123 -1.44 10.46 1.90
CA SER A 123 -1.28 11.40 0.79
C SER A 123 -1.72 12.79 1.26
N ILE A 124 -0.87 13.81 1.06
CA ILE A 124 -1.16 15.19 1.45
C ILE A 124 -1.04 16.08 0.23
N ARG A 125 -2.14 16.74 -0.10
CA ARG A 125 -2.24 17.63 -1.25
C ARG A 125 -2.11 19.08 -0.82
N TYR A 126 -1.16 19.76 -1.45
CA TYR A 126 -0.94 21.19 -1.36
C TYR A 126 -1.34 21.86 -2.67
N GLU A 127 -2.10 22.94 -2.59
CA GLU A 127 -2.36 23.84 -3.70
C GLU A 127 -1.79 25.22 -3.40
N ASN A 128 -0.96 25.73 -4.30
CA ASN A 128 -0.25 27.00 -4.12
C ASN A 128 0.47 27.09 -2.76
N GLY A 129 0.99 25.94 -2.31
CA GLY A 129 1.67 25.77 -1.03
C GLY A 129 0.74 25.61 0.18
N GLU A 130 -0.58 25.75 0.08
CA GLU A 130 -1.49 25.52 1.20
C GLU A 130 -1.94 24.07 1.25
N LEU A 131 -1.90 23.43 2.43
CA LEU A 131 -2.49 22.10 2.63
C LEU A 131 -3.99 22.21 2.41
N VAL A 132 -4.54 21.53 1.40
CA VAL A 132 -5.97 21.56 1.07
C VAL A 132 -6.69 20.25 1.37
N GLN A 133 -6.00 19.11 1.29
CA GLN A 133 -6.57 17.79 1.52
C GLN A 133 -5.51 16.82 2.01
N ALA A 134 -5.88 15.88 2.85
CA ALA A 134 -5.08 14.71 3.17
C ALA A 134 -5.96 13.46 3.19
N ALA A 135 -5.45 12.36 2.65
CA ALA A 135 -6.18 11.12 2.52
C ALA A 135 -5.34 9.89 2.93
N THR A 136 -6.01 8.89 3.49
CA THR A 136 -5.41 7.56 3.68
C THR A 136 -5.14 6.89 2.34
N ARG A 137 -4.34 5.82 2.31
CA ARG A 137 -4.17 5.03 1.09
C ARG A 137 -5.49 4.42 0.60
N GLY A 138 -6.31 3.92 1.54
CA GLY A 138 -7.46 3.06 1.26
C GLY A 138 -7.05 1.89 0.37
N ASP A 139 -7.79 1.65 -0.72
CA ASP A 139 -7.56 0.57 -1.70
C ASP A 139 -6.44 0.87 -2.72
N GLY A 140 -5.76 2.03 -2.57
CA GLY A 140 -4.78 2.55 -3.51
C GLY A 140 -5.35 3.46 -4.59
N LYS A 141 -6.65 3.41 -4.88
CA LYS A 141 -7.36 4.34 -5.78
C LYS A 141 -8.24 5.31 -5.03
N VAL A 142 -8.91 4.85 -3.98
CA VAL A 142 -9.81 5.61 -3.12
C VAL A 142 -9.36 5.44 -1.68
N GLY A 143 -9.04 6.55 -1.04
CA GLY A 143 -8.77 6.67 0.38
C GLY A 143 -9.89 7.38 1.13
N GLU A 144 -9.64 7.68 2.40
CA GLU A 144 -10.53 8.44 3.28
C GLU A 144 -10.01 9.84 3.51
N ASP A 145 -10.88 10.85 3.51
CA ASP A 145 -10.50 12.20 3.91
C ASP A 145 -10.20 12.27 5.42
N VAL A 146 -8.91 12.48 5.73
CA VAL A 146 -8.39 12.64 7.10
C VAL A 146 -7.74 14.02 7.28
N THR A 147 -8.11 15.00 6.46
CA THR A 147 -7.57 16.36 6.48
C THR A 147 -7.70 17.00 7.87
N ALA A 148 -8.86 16.78 8.51
CA ALA A 148 -9.15 17.04 9.91
C ALA A 148 -7.98 16.73 10.85
N ASN A 149 -7.67 15.44 10.88
CA ASN A 149 -6.71 14.79 11.75
C ASN A 149 -5.29 15.18 11.38
N VAL A 150 -4.95 15.21 10.09
CA VAL A 150 -3.59 15.53 9.62
C VAL A 150 -3.20 16.96 10.01
N ARG A 151 -4.13 17.92 10.02
CA ARG A 151 -3.86 19.30 10.47
C ARG A 151 -3.50 19.42 11.95
N THR A 152 -3.77 18.39 12.77
CA THR A 152 -3.39 18.37 14.19
C THR A 152 -1.97 17.86 14.41
N ILE A 153 -1.34 17.24 13.40
CA ILE A 153 0.02 16.71 13.49
C ILE A 153 1.02 17.85 13.39
N ALA A 154 1.74 18.12 14.48
CA ALA A 154 2.55 19.34 14.63
C ALA A 154 3.67 19.48 13.59
N VAL A 155 4.26 18.36 13.14
CA VAL A 155 5.38 18.36 12.18
C VAL A 155 4.94 18.56 10.74
N ILE A 156 3.64 18.44 10.44
CA ILE A 156 3.12 18.60 9.09
C ILE A 156 2.85 20.10 8.85
N PRO A 157 3.54 20.74 7.88
CA PRO A 157 3.35 22.15 7.62
C PRO A 157 1.98 22.40 6.99
N LYS A 158 1.25 23.39 7.50
CA LYS A 158 -0.03 23.82 6.89
C LYS A 158 0.19 24.63 5.60
N LYS A 159 1.36 25.25 5.51
CA LYS A 159 1.82 26.03 4.36
C LYS A 159 3.27 25.70 4.05
N LEU A 160 3.55 25.40 2.79
CA LEU A 160 4.90 25.21 2.28
C LEU A 160 5.58 26.57 2.08
N VAL A 161 6.83 26.63 2.51
CA VAL A 161 7.70 27.78 2.28
C VAL A 161 8.76 27.36 1.28
N ALA A 162 8.92 28.14 0.21
CA ALA A 162 9.99 27.94 -0.74
C ALA A 162 11.35 28.01 -0.03
N SER A 163 12.17 26.98 -0.19
CA SER A 163 13.58 27.04 0.16
C SER A 163 14.37 27.69 -0.98
N SER A 164 15.56 28.23 -0.68
CA SER A 164 16.39 28.92 -1.66
C SER A 164 16.59 28.10 -2.94
N GLY A 165 16.09 28.62 -4.06
CA GLY A 165 16.22 28.01 -5.39
C GLY A 165 15.12 27.00 -5.76
N VAL A 166 14.15 26.74 -4.87
CA VAL A 166 13.05 25.80 -5.13
C VAL A 166 11.72 26.54 -5.17
N VAL A 167 10.98 26.37 -6.26
CA VAL A 167 9.62 26.92 -6.40
C VAL A 167 8.62 25.88 -5.93
N VAL A 168 7.68 26.30 -5.08
CA VAL A 168 6.55 25.44 -4.67
C VAL A 168 5.61 25.25 -5.88
N PRO A 169 5.34 24.01 -6.31
CA PRO A 169 4.41 23.77 -7.40
C PRO A 169 3.00 24.29 -7.09
N SER A 170 2.24 24.65 -8.14
CA SER A 170 0.83 25.05 -7.99
C SER A 170 -0.04 23.93 -7.43
N VAL A 171 0.31 22.68 -7.73
CA VAL A 171 -0.27 21.47 -7.12
C VAL A 171 0.87 20.52 -6.79
N LEU A 172 0.96 20.10 -5.53
CA LEU A 172 1.93 19.13 -5.04
C LEU A 172 1.19 18.08 -4.19
N GLU A 173 1.43 16.80 -4.48
CA GLU A 173 1.00 15.68 -3.64
C GLU A 173 2.22 15.06 -3.00
N VAL A 174 2.27 15.05 -1.67
CA VAL A 174 3.35 14.46 -0.88
C VAL A 174 2.82 13.17 -0.25
N ARG A 175 3.56 12.08 -0.41
CA ARG A 175 3.25 10.79 0.20
C ARG A 175 4.25 10.49 1.30
N GLY A 176 3.76 9.90 2.39
CA GLY A 176 4.59 9.50 3.52
C GLY A 176 3.82 8.62 4.49
N GLU A 177 4.45 8.31 5.61
CA GLU A 177 3.90 7.44 6.64
C GLU A 177 3.60 8.24 7.91
N VAL A 178 2.44 8.02 8.53
CA VAL A 178 2.20 8.41 9.93
C VAL A 178 2.30 7.19 10.83
N TYR A 179 2.88 7.38 12.00
CA TYR A 179 3.12 6.31 12.96
C TYR A 179 3.08 6.85 14.39
N MET A 180 3.06 5.96 15.37
CA MET A 180 3.14 6.29 16.79
C MET A 180 4.45 5.73 17.38
N SER A 181 5.00 6.44 18.37
CA SER A 181 6.26 6.12 19.06
C SER A 181 6.04 5.67 20.49
#